data_AF-A0A838DHL0-F1
#
_entry.id   AF-A0A838DHL0-F1
#
_cell.length_a   1.000
_cell.length_b   1.000
_cell.length_c   1.000
_cell.angle_alpha   90.00
_cell.angle_beta   90.00
_cell.angle_gamma   90.00
#
_symmetry.space_group_name_H-M   'P 1'
#
loop_
_entity.id
_entity.type
_entity.pdbx_description
1 polymer ?
#
loop_
_entity_poly.entity_id
_entity_poly.type
_entity_poly.pdbx_seq_one_letter_code
_entity_poly.pdbx_strand_id
1 'polypeptide(L)'
;MKRLTLLLASVLALGSTVLLAQTKPAEPNAAAKALHALFDAEWEFTMEQNPTWASSLGDRRWNDKWPDMSLDAIRKREDRTRDALARLGKIDRTKLSPADQLNYDLFKKDLDADIEGFKFRMYLLPIDQRGGIQTEDELGERLRFTSVKDYEDWIPRLRAFPALMDQTIALMREGVKAKVLWPRVVNDRVPGQIDKQIVPDPEESPFFKPLTKFPNEISAADRDRLAKAAREAIDEAVIPSFQKLKDYYVAEYLPASFPEVGVWQMPQGAELYAYLAKRYTTTDMTPQQIHDKGVSEVARIRAEMQKIMTQVGFTGTHQEFFNK
;
A
#
# COMPACT_ATOMS: atom_id res chain seq x y z
N MET A 1 49.66 -69.88 27.05
CA MET A 1 49.65 -68.96 25.89
C MET A 1 48.98 -67.65 26.32
N LYS A 2 49.50 -66.51 25.83
CA LYS A 2 49.40 -65.14 26.37
C LYS A 2 48.03 -64.44 26.16
N ARG A 3 47.86 -63.32 26.92
CA ARG A 3 46.94 -62.14 26.83
C ARG A 3 45.79 -62.20 27.84
N LEU A 4 45.68 -61.43 28.93
CA LEU A 4 45.96 -60.02 29.31
C LEU A 4 44.99 -58.99 28.70
N THR A 5 43.95 -58.56 29.44
CA THR A 5 43.28 -57.23 29.40
C THR A 5 42.23 -57.15 30.53
N LEU A 6 42.52 -56.46 31.65
CA LEU A 6 42.11 -55.10 32.05
C LEU A 6 40.67 -54.97 32.59
N LEU A 7 40.58 -54.99 33.93
CA LEU A 7 39.52 -54.36 34.73
C LEU A 7 39.76 -52.84 34.75
N LEU A 8 38.76 -52.01 34.43
CA LEU A 8 38.78 -50.59 34.79
C LEU A 8 37.40 -50.12 35.26
N ALA A 9 37.46 -49.24 36.25
CA ALA A 9 36.42 -48.82 37.17
C ALA A 9 35.20 -48.12 36.56
N SER A 10 34.03 -48.44 37.13
CA SER A 10 32.78 -47.70 36.92
C SER A 10 32.83 -46.35 37.64
N VAL A 11 32.94 -45.27 36.88
CA VAL A 11 32.76 -43.89 37.36
C VAL A 11 31.27 -43.59 37.42
N LEU A 12 30.74 -43.32 38.62
CA LEU A 12 29.40 -42.75 38.81
C LEU A 12 29.40 -41.29 38.33
N ALA A 13 28.83 -41.03 37.17
CA ALA A 13 28.52 -39.69 36.70
C ALA A 13 27.19 -39.22 37.32
N LEU A 14 27.26 -38.28 38.26
CA LEU A 14 26.12 -37.50 38.74
C LEU A 14 25.62 -36.59 37.61
N GLY A 15 24.68 -37.09 36.80
CA GLY A 15 23.98 -36.30 35.81
C GLY A 15 23.04 -35.31 36.48
N SER A 16 23.41 -34.03 36.49
CA SER A 16 22.49 -32.94 36.84
C SER A 16 21.59 -32.69 35.64
N THR A 17 20.41 -33.31 35.62
CA THR A 17 19.33 -32.95 34.70
C THR A 17 18.79 -31.59 35.08
N VAL A 18 19.25 -30.54 34.39
CA VAL A 18 18.55 -29.25 34.39
C VAL A 18 17.25 -29.47 33.63
N LEU A 19 16.17 -29.75 34.38
CA LEU A 19 14.81 -29.61 33.87
C LEU A 19 14.63 -28.11 33.55
N LEU A 20 14.77 -27.75 32.28
CA LEU A 20 14.18 -26.52 31.75
C LEU A 20 12.67 -26.70 31.89
N ALA A 21 12.13 -26.24 33.03
CA ALA A 21 10.70 -26.07 33.19
C ALA A 21 10.25 -25.12 32.08
N GLN A 22 9.63 -25.66 31.04
CA GLN A 22 8.91 -24.84 30.07
C GLN A 22 7.78 -24.17 30.85
N THR A 23 8.01 -22.92 31.23
CA THR A 23 6.98 -22.07 31.82
C THR A 23 5.88 -21.92 30.77
N LYS A 24 4.74 -22.59 31.02
CA LYS A 24 3.54 -22.42 30.22
C LYS A 24 3.26 -20.91 30.14
N PRO A 25 3.10 -20.32 28.95
CA PRO A 25 2.81 -18.90 28.83
C PRO A 25 1.62 -18.56 29.74
N ALA A 26 1.79 -17.55 30.59
CA ALA A 26 0.70 -17.06 31.43
C ALA A 26 -0.48 -16.69 30.52
N GLU A 27 -1.70 -17.05 30.91
CA GLU A 27 -2.86 -16.68 30.13
C GLU A 27 -2.94 -15.15 29.97
N PRO A 28 -3.27 -14.64 28.77
CA PRO A 28 -3.43 -13.22 28.56
C PRO A 28 -4.45 -12.64 29.55
N ASN A 29 -4.06 -11.58 30.26
CA ASN A 29 -4.98 -10.87 31.14
C ASN A 29 -6.07 -10.14 30.33
N ALA A 30 -7.06 -9.58 31.02
CA ALA A 30 -8.20 -8.92 30.36
C ALA A 30 -7.78 -7.77 29.43
N ALA A 31 -6.72 -7.01 29.76
CA ALA A 31 -6.23 -5.93 28.91
C ALA A 31 -5.60 -6.45 27.62
N ALA A 32 -4.78 -7.51 27.71
CA ALA A 32 -4.20 -8.16 26.53
C ALA A 32 -5.28 -8.78 25.63
N LYS A 33 -6.28 -9.46 26.22
CA LYS A 33 -7.44 -10.00 25.47
C LYS A 33 -8.21 -8.91 24.73
N ALA A 34 -8.43 -7.75 25.38
CA ALA A 34 -9.12 -6.62 24.77
C ALA A 34 -8.30 -5.98 23.63
N LEU A 35 -6.97 -5.91 23.78
CA LEU A 35 -6.08 -5.38 22.75
C LEU A 35 -6.06 -6.25 21.50
N HIS A 36 -5.89 -7.56 21.67
CA HIS A 36 -5.87 -8.48 20.53
C HIS A 36 -7.22 -8.54 19.83
N ALA A 37 -8.33 -8.54 20.59
CA ALA A 37 -9.67 -8.46 20.00
C ALA A 37 -9.92 -7.15 19.23
N LEU A 38 -9.32 -6.02 19.66
CA LEU A 38 -9.35 -4.79 18.89
C LEU A 38 -8.56 -4.96 17.59
N PHE A 39 -7.34 -5.47 17.63
CA PHE A 39 -6.54 -5.70 16.42
C PHE A 39 -7.23 -6.63 15.43
N ASP A 40 -7.82 -7.74 15.88
CA ASP A 40 -8.58 -8.65 15.04
C ASP A 40 -9.77 -7.93 14.37
N ALA A 41 -10.51 -7.12 15.13
CA ALA A 41 -11.65 -6.38 14.60
C ALA A 41 -11.23 -5.31 13.58
N GLU A 42 -10.09 -4.65 13.76
CA GLU A 42 -9.59 -3.66 12.80
C GLU A 42 -8.96 -4.33 11.57
N TRP A 43 -8.33 -5.49 11.73
CA TRP A 43 -7.86 -6.31 10.61
C TRP A 43 -9.02 -6.71 9.70
N GLU A 44 -10.07 -7.28 10.28
CA GLU A 44 -11.26 -7.72 9.54
C GLU A 44 -11.95 -6.56 8.82
N PHE A 45 -12.13 -5.42 9.49
CA PHE A 45 -12.67 -4.22 8.87
C PHE A 45 -11.78 -3.74 7.71
N THR A 46 -10.45 -3.76 7.89
CA THR A 46 -9.52 -3.33 6.84
C THR A 46 -9.58 -4.24 5.63
N MET A 47 -9.68 -5.57 5.82
CA MET A 47 -9.84 -6.52 4.71
C MET A 47 -11.15 -6.30 3.95
N GLU A 48 -12.26 -6.07 4.67
CA GLU A 48 -13.56 -5.78 4.06
C GLU A 48 -13.55 -4.49 3.25
N GLN A 49 -12.95 -3.42 3.79
CA GLN A 49 -12.91 -2.11 3.15
C GLN A 49 -11.89 -2.02 2.00
N ASN A 50 -10.93 -2.94 1.94
CA ASN A 50 -9.88 -2.97 0.92
C ASN A 50 -9.87 -4.34 0.19
N PRO A 51 -10.93 -4.66 -0.58
CA PRO A 51 -11.10 -5.98 -1.17
C PRO A 51 -9.98 -6.37 -2.15
N THR A 52 -9.38 -5.40 -2.84
CA THR A 52 -8.24 -5.61 -3.75
C THR A 52 -6.96 -5.96 -3.00
N TRP A 53 -6.74 -5.35 -1.82
CA TRP A 53 -5.63 -5.67 -0.94
C TRP A 53 -5.82 -7.04 -0.28
N ALA A 54 -7.02 -7.32 0.24
CA ALA A 54 -7.38 -8.63 0.78
C ALA A 54 -7.08 -9.75 -0.25
N SER A 55 -7.52 -9.54 -1.50
CA SER A 55 -7.28 -10.50 -2.59
C SER A 55 -5.80 -10.67 -2.92
N SER A 56 -5.02 -9.59 -2.88
CA SER A 56 -3.56 -9.63 -3.09
C SER A 56 -2.83 -10.40 -1.99
N LEU A 57 -3.38 -10.44 -0.77
CA LEU A 57 -2.87 -11.25 0.34
C LEU A 57 -3.37 -12.70 0.31
N GLY A 58 -4.28 -13.04 -0.62
CA GLY A 58 -4.88 -14.36 -0.75
C GLY A 58 -6.19 -14.56 0.01
N ASP A 59 -6.71 -13.52 0.68
CA ASP A 59 -8.06 -13.54 1.26
C ASP A 59 -9.11 -13.30 0.17
N ARG A 60 -9.90 -14.34 -0.12
CA ARG A 60 -10.84 -14.36 -1.25
C ARG A 60 -12.27 -13.95 -0.89
N ARG A 61 -12.54 -13.51 0.36
CA ARG A 61 -13.90 -13.23 0.84
C ARG A 61 -14.62 -12.11 0.07
N TRP A 62 -13.87 -11.17 -0.52
CA TRP A 62 -14.40 -10.05 -1.33
C TRP A 62 -13.74 -9.97 -2.71
N ASN A 63 -13.37 -11.12 -3.27
CA ASN A 63 -12.59 -11.21 -4.50
C ASN A 63 -13.33 -10.70 -5.75
N ASP A 64 -14.62 -10.41 -5.64
CA ASP A 64 -15.49 -9.88 -6.69
C ASP A 64 -15.69 -8.35 -6.62
N LYS A 65 -15.03 -7.66 -5.67
CA LYS A 65 -15.30 -6.23 -5.37
C LYS A 65 -14.11 -5.31 -5.62
N TRP A 66 -14.45 -4.06 -5.92
CA TRP A 66 -13.60 -2.88 -5.78
C TRP A 66 -13.86 -2.19 -4.44
N PRO A 67 -12.90 -1.42 -3.88
CA PRO A 67 -13.15 -0.59 -2.71
C PRO A 67 -14.22 0.47 -3.02
N ASP A 68 -15.04 0.80 -2.02
CA ASP A 68 -15.97 1.94 -2.11
C ASP A 68 -15.20 3.24 -1.86
N MET A 69 -15.01 4.02 -2.92
CA MET A 69 -14.30 5.30 -2.93
C MET A 69 -15.24 6.50 -2.77
N SER A 70 -16.52 6.29 -2.45
CA SER A 70 -17.44 7.39 -2.15
C SER A 70 -17.00 8.19 -0.92
N LEU A 71 -17.36 9.47 -0.88
CA LEU A 71 -17.12 10.33 0.29
C LEU A 71 -17.78 9.77 1.57
N ASP A 72 -18.93 9.11 1.45
CA ASP A 72 -19.59 8.47 2.59
C ASP A 72 -18.76 7.31 3.15
N ALA A 73 -18.22 6.45 2.29
CA ALA A 73 -17.35 5.36 2.71
C ALA A 73 -16.04 5.88 3.32
N ILE A 74 -15.45 6.94 2.75
CA ILE A 74 -14.27 7.60 3.31
C ILE A 74 -14.55 8.15 4.72
N ARG A 75 -15.69 8.83 4.92
CA ARG A 75 -16.11 9.31 6.26
C ARG A 75 -16.33 8.18 7.24
N LYS A 76 -17.00 7.10 6.84
CA LYS A 76 -17.19 5.92 7.69
C LYS A 76 -15.87 5.29 8.13
N ARG A 77 -14.87 5.24 7.23
CA ARG A 77 -13.53 4.77 7.57
C ARG A 77 -12.83 5.71 8.57
N GLU A 78 -12.96 7.02 8.40
CA GLU A 78 -12.45 8.00 9.38
C GLU A 78 -13.12 7.84 10.77
N ASP A 79 -14.45 7.72 10.80
CA ASP A 79 -15.20 7.50 12.03
C ASP A 79 -14.76 6.20 12.72
N ARG A 80 -14.49 5.14 11.94
CA ARG A 80 -13.94 3.90 12.45
C ARG A 80 -12.54 4.08 13.05
N THR A 81 -11.65 4.84 12.41
CA THR A 81 -10.32 5.17 12.97
C THR A 81 -10.46 5.89 14.31
N ARG A 82 -11.39 6.85 14.44
CA ARG A 82 -11.66 7.56 15.69
C ARG A 82 -12.22 6.63 16.78
N ASP A 83 -13.15 5.75 16.43
CA ASP A 83 -13.68 4.73 17.34
C ASP A 83 -12.58 3.77 17.83
N ALA A 84 -11.72 3.29 16.91
CA ALA A 84 -10.60 2.42 17.24
C ALA A 84 -9.65 3.10 18.25
N LEU A 85 -9.32 4.38 18.06
CA LEU A 85 -8.49 5.14 18.99
C LEU A 85 -9.16 5.28 20.37
N ALA A 86 -10.47 5.56 20.39
CA ALA A 86 -11.23 5.65 21.63
C ALA A 86 -11.31 4.31 22.38
N ARG A 87 -11.46 3.19 21.65
CA ARG A 87 -11.45 1.83 22.21
C ARG A 87 -10.06 1.45 22.73
N LEU A 88 -9.01 1.80 21.98
CA LEU A 88 -7.62 1.59 22.40
C LEU A 88 -7.33 2.33 23.71
N GLY A 89 -7.76 3.59 23.86
CA GLY A 89 -7.56 4.39 25.07
C GLY A 89 -8.26 3.87 26.34
N LYS A 90 -9.21 2.93 26.21
CA LYS A 90 -9.84 2.24 27.35
C LYS A 90 -8.99 1.07 27.88
N ILE A 91 -7.97 0.64 27.13
CA ILE A 91 -7.10 -0.46 27.50
C ILE A 91 -5.97 0.09 28.38
N ASP A 92 -5.85 -0.46 29.59
CA ASP A 92 -4.79 -0.06 30.51
C ASP A 92 -3.44 -0.60 30.04
N ARG A 93 -2.68 0.27 29.37
CA ARG A 93 -1.34 -0.03 28.83
C ARG A 93 -0.38 -0.60 29.89
N THR A 94 -0.52 -0.21 31.16
CA THR A 94 0.40 -0.66 32.22
C THR A 94 0.23 -2.15 32.58
N LYS A 95 -0.92 -2.73 32.21
CA LYS A 95 -1.21 -4.16 32.39
C LYS A 95 -0.77 -5.01 31.20
N LEU A 96 -0.27 -4.40 30.12
CA LEU A 96 0.18 -5.13 28.95
C LEU A 96 1.61 -5.66 29.12
N SER A 97 1.93 -6.76 28.44
CA SER A 97 3.31 -7.23 28.29
C SER A 97 4.16 -6.18 27.57
N PRO A 98 5.50 -6.17 27.71
CA PRO A 98 6.34 -5.22 26.96
C PRO A 98 6.12 -5.26 25.43
N ALA A 99 5.87 -6.46 24.87
CA ALA A 99 5.56 -6.62 23.46
C ALA A 99 4.19 -6.01 23.09
N ASP A 100 3.17 -6.24 23.91
CA ASP A 100 1.84 -5.66 23.69
C ASP A 100 1.83 -4.14 23.92
N GLN A 101 2.67 -3.62 24.82
CA GLN A 101 2.87 -2.18 24.99
C GLN A 101 3.44 -1.55 23.72
N LEU A 102 4.42 -2.21 23.08
CA LEU A 102 4.95 -1.75 21.80
C LEU A 102 3.87 -1.79 20.71
N ASN A 103 3.12 -2.89 20.59
CA ASN A 103 2.04 -3.00 19.60
C ASN A 103 0.95 -1.94 19.82
N TYR A 104 0.58 -1.70 21.09
CA TYR A 104 -0.33 -0.61 21.47
C TYR A 104 0.19 0.75 20.99
N ASP A 105 1.46 1.05 21.26
CA ASP A 105 2.05 2.36 20.92
C ASP A 105 2.16 2.57 19.41
N LEU A 106 2.55 1.54 18.67
CA LEU A 106 2.61 1.57 17.21
C LEU A 106 1.21 1.77 16.61
N PHE A 107 0.23 0.99 17.07
CA PHE A 107 -1.14 1.13 16.59
C PHE A 107 -1.74 2.50 16.94
N LYS A 108 -1.49 3.00 18.16
CA LYS A 108 -1.91 4.36 18.54
C LYS A 108 -1.28 5.41 17.62
N LYS A 109 0.01 5.30 17.34
CA LYS A 109 0.74 6.23 16.47
C LYS A 109 0.14 6.27 15.07
N ASP A 110 -0.20 5.11 14.51
CA ASP A 110 -0.83 5.03 13.18
C ASP A 110 -2.22 5.67 13.18
N LEU A 111 -3.06 5.36 14.18
CA LEU A 111 -4.40 5.97 14.32
C LEU A 111 -4.33 7.50 14.49
N ASP A 112 -3.46 7.99 15.37
CA ASP A 112 -3.26 9.44 15.58
C ASP A 112 -2.83 10.11 14.26
N ALA A 113 -1.88 9.50 13.55
CA ALA A 113 -1.39 10.01 12.28
C ALA A 113 -2.48 10.04 11.21
N ASP A 114 -3.31 8.99 11.11
CA ASP A 114 -4.41 8.95 10.14
C ASP A 114 -5.50 9.98 10.45
N ILE A 115 -5.85 10.15 11.72
CA ILE A 115 -6.80 11.19 12.17
C ILE A 115 -6.27 12.59 11.90
N GLU A 116 -4.99 12.85 12.19
CA GLU A 116 -4.37 14.14 11.89
C GLU A 116 -4.34 14.40 10.38
N GLY A 117 -3.99 13.38 9.59
CA GLY A 117 -3.86 13.46 8.15
C GLY A 117 -5.16 13.76 7.43
N PHE A 118 -6.29 13.31 7.98
CA PHE A 118 -7.61 13.45 7.36
C PHE A 118 -8.00 14.92 7.08
N LYS A 119 -7.58 15.85 7.94
CA LYS A 119 -7.88 17.30 7.80
C LYS A 119 -7.30 17.91 6.51
N PHE A 120 -6.24 17.30 5.96
CA PHE A 120 -5.61 17.75 4.71
C PHE A 120 -6.32 17.24 3.45
N ARG A 121 -7.29 16.34 3.59
CA ARG A 121 -8.17 15.86 2.51
C ARG A 121 -7.41 15.27 1.31
N MET A 122 -6.27 14.62 1.56
CA MET A 122 -5.46 13.96 0.53
C MET A 122 -6.22 12.85 -0.23
N TYR A 123 -7.33 12.34 0.33
CA TYR A 123 -8.24 11.43 -0.37
C TYR A 123 -8.90 12.06 -1.63
N LEU A 124 -8.80 13.39 -1.80
CA LEU A 124 -9.24 14.09 -3.01
C LEU A 124 -8.20 14.07 -4.15
N LEU A 125 -7.07 13.38 -3.93
CA LEU A 125 -5.99 13.19 -4.91
C LEU A 125 -5.88 11.72 -5.33
N PRO A 126 -6.93 11.12 -5.93
CA PRO A 126 -6.99 9.67 -6.17
C PRO A 126 -6.10 9.19 -7.33
N ILE A 127 -5.41 10.10 -8.02
CA ILE A 127 -4.61 9.81 -9.21
C ILE A 127 -3.38 10.71 -9.28
N ASP A 128 -2.21 10.14 -9.59
CA ASP A 128 -0.98 10.84 -9.95
C ASP A 128 -0.21 10.08 -11.05
N GLN A 129 1.00 10.50 -11.42
CA GLN A 129 1.79 9.82 -12.46
C GLN A 129 2.36 8.46 -12.04
N ARG A 130 2.27 8.09 -10.77
CA ARG A 130 2.81 6.85 -10.17
C ARG A 130 1.73 5.83 -9.87
N GLY A 131 0.47 6.22 -9.82
CA GLY A 131 -0.65 5.30 -9.63
C GLY A 131 -2.00 5.98 -9.58
N GLY A 132 -3.02 5.15 -9.42
CA GLY A 132 -4.43 5.54 -9.38
C GLY A 132 -5.27 4.59 -10.21
N ILE A 133 -6.49 5.00 -10.52
CA ILE A 133 -7.44 4.15 -11.26
C ILE A 133 -6.93 3.73 -12.65
N GLN A 134 -6.02 4.49 -13.24
CA GLN A 134 -5.38 4.24 -14.54
C GLN A 134 -4.35 3.10 -14.52
N THR A 135 -4.05 2.53 -13.36
CA THR A 135 -3.15 1.38 -13.18
C THR A 135 -3.83 0.20 -12.47
N GLU A 136 -5.17 0.19 -12.35
CA GLU A 136 -5.89 -0.89 -11.66
C GLU A 136 -5.84 -2.24 -12.41
N ASP A 137 -5.42 -2.23 -13.68
CA ASP A 137 -5.13 -3.44 -14.45
C ASP A 137 -4.00 -4.29 -13.82
N GLU A 138 -3.05 -3.65 -13.14
CA GLU A 138 -1.95 -4.33 -12.44
C GLU A 138 -2.46 -5.31 -11.36
N LEU A 139 -3.69 -5.15 -10.89
CA LEU A 139 -4.31 -6.13 -10.00
C LEU A 139 -4.42 -7.51 -10.69
N GLY A 140 -4.78 -7.54 -11.98
CA GLY A 140 -4.85 -8.78 -12.76
C GLY A 140 -3.52 -9.52 -12.84
N GLU A 141 -2.39 -8.82 -12.74
CA GLU A 141 -1.06 -9.41 -12.70
C GLU A 141 -0.67 -9.95 -11.31
N ARG A 142 -1.19 -9.34 -10.25
CA ARG A 142 -0.91 -9.73 -8.86
C ARG A 142 -1.76 -10.90 -8.39
N LEU A 143 -2.98 -11.03 -8.91
CA LEU A 143 -3.90 -12.09 -8.54
C LEU A 143 -3.53 -13.43 -9.17
N ARG A 144 -3.92 -14.53 -8.50
CA ARG A 144 -3.73 -15.88 -9.01
C ARG A 144 -5.00 -16.37 -9.72
N PHE A 145 -4.85 -16.72 -10.99
CA PHE A 145 -5.90 -17.29 -11.83
C PHE A 145 -5.65 -18.78 -12.05
N THR A 146 -6.21 -19.60 -11.17
CA THR A 146 -5.92 -21.04 -11.08
C THR A 146 -7.14 -21.94 -11.22
N SER A 147 -8.34 -21.35 -11.09
CA SER A 147 -9.62 -22.05 -11.11
C SER A 147 -10.66 -21.22 -11.85
N VAL A 148 -11.74 -21.86 -12.31
CA VAL A 148 -12.89 -21.17 -12.94
C VAL A 148 -13.40 -20.03 -12.07
N LYS A 149 -13.49 -20.24 -10.75
CA LYS A 149 -13.94 -19.23 -9.78
C LYS A 149 -13.09 -17.96 -9.80
N ASP A 150 -11.78 -18.04 -10.02
CA ASP A 150 -10.91 -16.86 -10.03
C ASP A 150 -11.29 -15.90 -11.16
N TYR A 151 -11.67 -16.45 -12.32
CA TYR A 151 -12.17 -15.68 -13.46
C TYR A 151 -13.60 -15.18 -13.23
N GLU A 152 -14.45 -15.99 -12.60
CA GLU A 152 -15.82 -15.61 -12.24
C GLU A 152 -15.87 -14.51 -11.17
N ASP A 153 -14.82 -14.36 -10.35
CA ASP A 153 -14.66 -13.24 -9.43
C ASP A 153 -14.07 -11.99 -10.12
N TRP A 154 -13.23 -12.17 -11.15
CA TRP A 154 -12.65 -11.07 -11.92
C TRP A 154 -13.69 -10.34 -12.79
N ILE A 155 -14.60 -11.08 -13.45
CA ILE A 155 -15.60 -10.49 -14.35
C ILE A 155 -16.52 -9.48 -13.64
N PRO A 156 -17.05 -9.73 -12.43
CA PRO A 156 -17.79 -8.75 -11.64
C PRO A 156 -17.00 -7.47 -11.37
N ARG A 157 -15.69 -7.55 -11.10
CA ARG A 157 -14.83 -6.36 -10.97
C ARG A 157 -14.85 -5.55 -12.26
N LEU A 158 -14.63 -6.18 -13.41
CA LEU A 158 -14.66 -5.49 -14.71
C LEU A 158 -16.02 -4.78 -14.92
N ARG A 159 -17.13 -5.46 -14.63
CA ARG A 159 -18.48 -4.90 -14.75
C ARG A 159 -18.77 -3.77 -13.76
N ALA A 160 -18.18 -3.81 -12.57
CA ALA A 160 -18.36 -2.80 -11.52
C ALA A 160 -17.40 -1.60 -11.67
N PHE A 161 -16.47 -1.64 -12.62
CA PHE A 161 -15.48 -0.60 -12.84
C PHE A 161 -16.07 0.81 -13.08
N PRO A 162 -17.22 0.98 -13.78
CA PRO A 162 -17.86 2.29 -13.93
C PRO A 162 -18.20 2.97 -12.61
N ALA A 163 -18.62 2.20 -11.60
CA ALA A 163 -18.94 2.77 -10.28
C ALA A 163 -17.67 3.28 -9.57
N LEU A 164 -16.57 2.53 -9.63
CA LEU A 164 -15.28 2.95 -9.09
C LEU A 164 -14.76 4.21 -9.82
N MET A 165 -14.93 4.26 -11.15
CA MET A 165 -14.57 5.42 -11.97
C MET A 165 -15.37 6.67 -11.58
N ASP A 166 -16.68 6.54 -11.43
CA ASP A 166 -17.55 7.66 -11.09
C ASP A 166 -17.24 8.23 -9.71
N GLN A 167 -16.98 7.35 -8.74
CA GLN A 167 -16.51 7.77 -7.41
C GLN A 167 -15.15 8.48 -7.48
N THR A 168 -14.22 7.98 -8.29
CA THR A 168 -12.91 8.59 -8.49
C THR A 168 -13.01 9.99 -9.10
N ILE A 169 -13.81 10.15 -10.16
CA ILE A 169 -14.07 11.45 -10.79
C ILE A 169 -14.76 12.40 -9.80
N ALA A 170 -15.69 11.91 -8.97
CA ALA A 170 -16.34 12.71 -7.94
C ALA A 170 -15.34 13.25 -6.90
N LEU A 171 -14.39 12.42 -6.44
CA LEU A 171 -13.32 12.87 -5.55
C LEU A 171 -12.45 13.94 -6.21
N MET A 172 -12.05 13.74 -7.47
CA MET A 172 -11.28 14.74 -8.21
C MET A 172 -12.03 16.05 -8.37
N ARG A 173 -13.34 16.02 -8.66
CA ARG A 173 -14.19 17.22 -8.76
C ARG A 173 -14.23 17.98 -7.43
N GLU A 174 -14.32 17.27 -6.32
CA GLU A 174 -14.22 17.90 -5.00
C GLU A 174 -12.82 18.40 -4.67
N GLY A 175 -11.76 17.74 -5.16
CA GLY A 175 -10.39 18.25 -5.12
C GLY A 175 -10.26 19.61 -5.81
N VAL A 176 -10.83 19.75 -7.02
CA VAL A 176 -10.85 21.02 -7.77
C VAL A 176 -11.55 22.14 -6.97
N LYS A 177 -12.71 21.84 -6.39
CA LYS A 177 -13.48 22.81 -5.57
C LYS A 177 -12.74 23.19 -4.30
N ALA A 178 -12.14 22.21 -3.63
CA ALA A 178 -11.40 22.39 -2.38
C ALA A 178 -9.98 22.93 -2.57
N LYS A 179 -9.51 23.09 -3.81
CA LYS A 179 -8.11 23.44 -4.15
C LYS A 179 -7.10 22.44 -3.60
N VAL A 180 -7.48 21.17 -3.54
CA VAL A 180 -6.60 20.05 -3.24
C VAL A 180 -6.34 19.32 -4.56
N LEU A 181 -5.24 19.70 -5.23
CA LEU A 181 -4.89 19.27 -6.57
C LEU A 181 -3.39 19.05 -6.69
N TRP A 182 -2.97 18.13 -7.55
CA TRP A 182 -1.56 18.01 -7.87
C TRP A 182 -1.05 19.17 -8.76
N PRO A 183 0.26 19.48 -8.69
CA PRO A 183 0.95 20.31 -9.67
C PRO A 183 0.86 19.78 -11.12
N ARG A 184 0.99 20.66 -12.12
CA ARG A 184 1.05 20.28 -13.53
C ARG A 184 2.12 19.22 -13.82
N VAL A 185 3.32 19.35 -13.23
CA VAL A 185 4.43 18.39 -13.45
C VAL A 185 4.08 16.93 -13.08
N VAL A 186 3.13 16.75 -12.15
CA VAL A 186 2.56 15.46 -11.79
C VAL A 186 1.49 15.06 -12.82
N ASN A 187 0.55 15.96 -13.10
CA ASN A 187 -0.62 15.64 -13.91
C ASN A 187 -0.36 15.51 -15.42
N ASP A 188 0.69 16.13 -15.97
CA ASP A 188 0.95 16.16 -17.42
C ASP A 188 1.21 14.77 -18.03
N ARG A 189 1.66 13.80 -17.23
CA ARG A 189 1.95 12.42 -17.71
C ARG A 189 0.72 11.50 -17.70
N VAL A 190 -0.28 11.83 -16.89
CA VAL A 190 -1.44 10.96 -16.64
C VAL A 190 -2.32 10.78 -17.89
N PRO A 191 -2.58 11.79 -18.75
CA PRO A 191 -3.37 11.59 -19.95
C PRO A 191 -2.84 10.47 -20.85
N GLY A 192 -1.52 10.34 -21.00
CA GLY A 192 -0.92 9.27 -21.81
C GLY A 192 -0.96 7.89 -21.13
N GLN A 193 -1.15 7.83 -19.81
CA GLN A 193 -1.42 6.57 -19.10
C GLN A 193 -2.87 6.13 -19.33
N ILE A 194 -3.82 7.08 -19.27
CA ILE A 194 -5.23 6.82 -19.56
C ILE A 194 -5.42 6.34 -21.02
N ASP A 195 -4.71 6.94 -21.97
CA ASP A 195 -4.79 6.54 -23.39
C ASP A 195 -4.44 5.06 -23.61
N LYS A 196 -3.53 4.49 -22.82
CA LYS A 196 -3.16 3.07 -22.92
C LYS A 196 -4.28 2.12 -22.49
N GLN A 197 -5.28 2.61 -21.78
CA GLN A 197 -6.44 1.84 -21.34
C GLN A 197 -7.60 1.93 -22.34
N ILE A 198 -7.52 2.83 -23.32
CA ILE A 198 -8.54 3.05 -24.35
C ILE A 198 -8.07 2.38 -25.64
N VAL A 199 -8.44 1.12 -25.80
CA VAL A 199 -8.05 0.27 -26.94
C VAL A 199 -9.26 -0.03 -27.84
N PRO A 200 -9.06 -0.25 -29.15
CA PRO A 200 -10.16 -0.58 -30.06
C PRO A 200 -10.66 -2.02 -29.90
N ASP A 201 -9.78 -2.95 -29.50
CA ASP A 201 -10.13 -4.34 -29.23
C ASP A 201 -10.05 -4.62 -27.71
N PRO A 202 -11.13 -5.09 -27.07
CA PRO A 202 -11.13 -5.48 -25.66
C PRO A 202 -10.05 -6.51 -25.30
N GLU A 203 -9.60 -7.37 -26.23
CA GLU A 203 -8.53 -8.35 -25.96
C GLU A 203 -7.13 -7.72 -25.86
N GLU A 204 -6.94 -6.50 -26.41
CA GLU A 204 -5.71 -5.72 -26.24
C GLU A 204 -5.66 -4.99 -24.89
N SER A 205 -6.78 -4.96 -24.16
CA SER A 205 -6.84 -4.29 -22.87
C SER A 205 -5.94 -4.98 -21.84
N PRO A 206 -5.16 -4.23 -21.05
CA PRO A 206 -4.41 -4.79 -19.92
C PRO A 206 -5.29 -5.59 -18.94
N PHE A 207 -6.56 -5.22 -18.78
CA PHE A 207 -7.54 -5.95 -17.95
C PHE A 207 -7.91 -7.33 -18.50
N PHE A 208 -7.69 -7.59 -19.79
CA PHE A 208 -7.90 -8.89 -20.43
C PHE A 208 -6.71 -9.83 -20.25
N LYS A 209 -5.54 -9.33 -19.83
CA LYS A 209 -4.30 -10.11 -19.71
C LYS A 209 -4.46 -11.44 -18.96
N PRO A 210 -5.22 -11.55 -17.84
CA PRO A 210 -5.41 -12.83 -17.16
C PRO A 210 -6.10 -13.91 -18.02
N LEU A 211 -6.89 -13.50 -19.02
CA LEU A 211 -7.67 -14.39 -19.91
C LEU A 211 -6.84 -14.86 -21.12
N THR A 212 -5.63 -14.32 -21.33
CA THR A 212 -4.75 -14.74 -22.43
C THR A 212 -4.10 -16.11 -22.18
N LYS A 213 -4.09 -16.57 -20.93
CA LYS A 213 -3.52 -17.86 -20.52
C LYS A 213 -4.38 -18.50 -19.44
N PHE A 214 -4.96 -19.65 -19.77
CA PHE A 214 -5.71 -20.48 -18.82
C PHE A 214 -4.89 -21.68 -18.35
N PRO A 215 -5.03 -22.10 -17.08
CA PRO A 215 -4.60 -23.42 -16.63
C PRO A 215 -5.17 -24.54 -17.51
N ASN A 216 -4.41 -25.62 -17.70
CA ASN A 216 -4.78 -26.73 -18.56
C ASN A 216 -6.05 -27.44 -18.09
N GLU A 217 -6.32 -27.37 -16.78
CA GLU A 217 -7.43 -27.99 -16.08
C GLU A 217 -8.78 -27.32 -16.38
N ILE A 218 -8.78 -26.08 -16.91
CA ILE A 218 -10.00 -25.36 -17.27
C ILE A 218 -10.47 -25.81 -18.65
N SER A 219 -11.73 -26.22 -18.75
CA SER A 219 -12.35 -26.75 -19.97
C SER A 219 -12.40 -25.71 -21.08
N ALA A 220 -12.34 -26.13 -22.35
CA ALA A 220 -12.45 -25.20 -23.48
C ALA A 220 -13.76 -24.39 -23.44
N ALA A 221 -14.87 -25.02 -23.06
CA ALA A 221 -16.16 -24.36 -22.92
C ALA A 221 -16.14 -23.25 -21.85
N ASP A 222 -15.47 -23.48 -20.72
CA ASP A 222 -15.30 -22.45 -19.69
C ASP A 222 -14.38 -21.33 -20.17
N ARG A 223 -13.28 -21.66 -20.86
CA ARG A 223 -12.37 -20.64 -21.42
C ARG A 223 -13.12 -19.70 -22.36
N ASP A 224 -13.90 -20.26 -23.29
CA ASP A 224 -14.68 -19.49 -24.27
C ASP A 224 -15.73 -18.62 -23.58
N ARG A 225 -16.47 -19.19 -22.61
CA ARG A 225 -17.48 -18.47 -21.82
C ARG A 225 -16.87 -17.31 -21.03
N LEU A 226 -15.77 -17.54 -20.33
CA LEU A 226 -15.10 -16.55 -19.48
C LEU A 226 -14.44 -15.45 -20.31
N ALA A 227 -13.76 -15.81 -21.40
CA ALA A 227 -13.16 -14.85 -22.32
C ALA A 227 -14.22 -13.97 -22.99
N LYS A 228 -15.36 -14.56 -23.40
CA LYS A 228 -16.50 -13.79 -23.94
C LYS A 228 -17.05 -12.81 -22.91
N ALA A 229 -17.30 -13.25 -21.68
CA ALA A 229 -17.83 -12.39 -20.62
C ALA A 229 -16.87 -11.27 -20.22
N ALA A 230 -15.55 -11.54 -20.25
CA ALA A 230 -14.53 -10.53 -19.99
C ALA A 230 -14.44 -9.49 -21.12
N ARG A 231 -14.48 -9.92 -22.39
CA ARG A 231 -14.54 -8.99 -23.54
C ARG A 231 -15.73 -8.05 -23.44
N GLU A 232 -16.93 -8.60 -23.22
CA GLU A 232 -18.16 -7.83 -23.03
C GLU A 232 -18.01 -6.81 -21.88
N ALA A 233 -17.50 -7.24 -20.72
CA ALA A 233 -17.31 -6.34 -19.59
C ALA A 233 -16.28 -5.23 -19.86
N ILE A 234 -15.22 -5.52 -20.61
CA ILE A 234 -14.19 -4.53 -20.94
C ILE A 234 -14.73 -3.51 -21.95
N ASP A 235 -15.41 -3.98 -22.99
CA ASP A 235 -16.00 -3.16 -24.06
C ASP A 235 -17.11 -2.25 -23.53
N GLU A 236 -18.02 -2.81 -22.73
CA GLU A 236 -19.21 -2.10 -22.26
C GLU A 236 -18.96 -1.25 -21.01
N ALA A 237 -17.97 -1.62 -20.18
CA ALA A 237 -17.77 -1.01 -18.86
C ALA A 237 -16.40 -0.34 -18.71
N VAL A 238 -15.30 -1.06 -18.96
CA VAL A 238 -13.94 -0.58 -18.63
C VAL A 238 -13.48 0.52 -19.59
N ILE A 239 -13.49 0.26 -20.90
CA ILE A 239 -13.00 1.22 -21.91
C ILE A 239 -13.82 2.53 -21.90
N PRO A 240 -15.17 2.50 -21.88
CA PRO A 240 -15.96 3.74 -21.79
C PRO A 240 -15.72 4.53 -20.50
N SER A 241 -15.41 3.84 -19.39
CA SER A 241 -15.05 4.50 -18.13
C SER A 241 -13.74 5.28 -18.25
N PHE A 242 -12.74 4.72 -18.93
CA PHE A 242 -11.49 5.44 -19.20
C PHE A 242 -11.67 6.61 -20.17
N GLN A 243 -12.53 6.48 -21.18
CA GLN A 243 -12.87 7.61 -22.05
C GLN A 243 -13.51 8.75 -21.24
N LYS A 244 -14.48 8.43 -20.36
CA LYS A 244 -15.10 9.40 -19.45
C LYS A 244 -14.08 10.08 -18.55
N LEU A 245 -13.12 9.32 -18.00
CA LEU A 245 -12.01 9.88 -17.23
C LEU A 245 -11.15 10.80 -18.07
N LYS A 246 -10.74 10.38 -19.27
CA LYS A 246 -9.89 11.17 -20.16
C LYS A 246 -10.52 12.52 -20.47
N ASP A 247 -11.79 12.53 -20.84
CA ASP A 247 -12.54 13.73 -21.18
C ASP A 247 -12.56 14.71 -20.01
N TYR A 248 -12.95 14.24 -18.81
CA TYR A 248 -12.94 15.05 -17.59
C TYR A 248 -11.53 15.52 -17.22
N TYR A 249 -10.54 14.63 -17.30
CA TYR A 249 -9.18 14.91 -16.87
C TYR A 249 -8.56 16.02 -17.71
N VAL A 250 -8.71 15.95 -19.04
CA VAL A 250 -8.15 16.94 -19.97
C VAL A 250 -8.94 18.26 -19.92
N ALA A 251 -10.28 18.19 -19.85
CA ALA A 251 -11.11 19.39 -19.93
C ALA A 251 -11.15 20.19 -18.61
N GLU A 252 -11.13 19.51 -17.46
CA GLU A 252 -11.40 20.16 -16.16
C GLU A 252 -10.22 20.03 -15.18
N TYR A 253 -9.71 18.81 -14.96
CA TYR A 253 -8.74 18.56 -13.89
C TYR A 253 -7.33 19.10 -14.20
N LEU A 254 -6.80 18.79 -15.39
CA LEU A 254 -5.46 19.22 -15.80
C LEU A 254 -5.36 20.76 -15.89
N PRO A 255 -6.33 21.50 -16.49
CA PRO A 255 -6.29 22.96 -16.50
C PRO A 255 -6.32 23.60 -15.10
N ALA A 256 -6.97 22.95 -14.12
CA ALA A 256 -7.07 23.43 -12.75
C ALA A 256 -5.81 23.19 -11.90
N SER A 257 -4.85 22.40 -12.39
CA SER A 257 -3.64 22.01 -11.68
C SER A 257 -2.78 23.21 -11.29
N PHE A 258 -2.09 23.09 -10.16
CA PHE A 258 -1.18 24.13 -9.70
C PHE A 258 0.01 24.32 -10.64
N PRO A 259 0.44 25.57 -10.91
CA PRO A 259 1.50 25.85 -11.87
C PRO A 259 2.90 25.54 -11.33
N GLU A 260 3.13 25.67 -10.02
CA GLU A 260 4.46 25.47 -9.43
C GLU A 260 4.64 24.06 -8.86
N VAL A 261 5.88 23.73 -8.52
CA VAL A 261 6.24 22.44 -7.92
C VAL A 261 6.21 22.55 -6.40
N GLY A 262 5.13 22.09 -5.76
CA GLY A 262 5.10 21.98 -4.30
C GLY A 262 3.71 21.91 -3.69
N VAL A 263 3.63 21.16 -2.59
CA VAL A 263 2.40 20.96 -1.81
C VAL A 263 1.97 22.21 -1.03
N TRP A 264 2.88 23.17 -0.83
CA TRP A 264 2.61 24.46 -0.17
C TRP A 264 1.52 25.29 -0.87
N GLN A 265 1.20 24.97 -2.13
CA GLN A 265 0.12 25.60 -2.89
C GLN A 265 -1.28 25.12 -2.47
N MET A 266 -1.39 23.96 -1.82
CA MET A 266 -2.66 23.46 -1.28
C MET A 266 -3.04 24.20 0.01
N PRO A 267 -4.33 24.22 0.38
CA PRO A 267 -4.76 24.68 1.70
C PRO A 267 -3.99 23.97 2.82
N GLN A 268 -3.48 24.74 3.78
CA GLN A 268 -2.62 24.22 4.87
C GLN A 268 -1.37 23.49 4.35
N GLY A 269 -0.82 23.91 3.20
CA GLY A 269 0.25 23.20 2.52
C GLY A 269 1.57 23.12 3.29
N ALA A 270 1.87 24.12 4.13
CA ALA A 270 3.06 24.09 4.99
C ALA A 270 2.89 23.06 6.11
N GLU A 271 1.72 23.01 6.74
CA GLU A 271 1.36 22.04 7.76
C GLU A 271 1.27 20.62 7.17
N LEU A 272 0.72 20.49 5.97
CA LEU A 272 0.69 19.23 5.22
C LEU A 272 2.11 18.75 4.92
N TYR A 273 3.02 19.64 4.47
CA TYR A 273 4.41 19.26 4.23
C TYR A 273 5.11 18.80 5.51
N ALA A 274 4.90 19.50 6.63
CA ALA A 274 5.45 19.12 7.93
C ALA A 274 4.88 17.77 8.41
N TYR A 275 3.58 17.56 8.26
CA TYR A 275 2.91 16.30 8.58
C TYR A 275 3.46 15.13 7.74
N LEU A 276 3.58 15.30 6.42
CA LEU A 276 4.11 14.27 5.53
C LEU A 276 5.59 13.99 5.82
N ALA A 277 6.40 15.02 6.06
CA ALA A 277 7.80 14.87 6.46
C ALA A 277 7.89 14.01 7.73
N LYS A 278 7.13 14.34 8.77
CA LYS A 278 7.08 13.54 10.00
C LYS A 278 6.58 12.11 9.75
N ARG A 279 5.51 11.93 8.96
CA ARG A 279 4.94 10.60 8.67
C ARG A 279 5.94 9.68 7.98
N TYR A 280 6.66 10.17 6.98
CA TYR A 280 7.58 9.34 6.17
C TYR A 280 8.98 9.20 6.76
N THR A 281 9.44 10.15 7.57
CA THR A 281 10.79 10.10 8.17
C THR A 281 10.78 9.67 9.63
N THR A 282 9.62 9.68 10.28
CA THR A 282 9.40 9.38 11.71
C THR A 282 10.17 10.25 12.70
N THR A 283 10.88 11.28 12.23
CA THR A 283 11.59 12.24 13.07
C THR A 283 10.70 13.43 13.46
N ASP A 284 11.03 14.07 14.58
CA ASP A 284 10.42 15.34 15.01
C ASP A 284 11.15 16.57 14.46
N MET A 285 12.14 16.38 13.58
CA MET A 285 12.78 17.48 12.88
C MET A 285 11.78 18.23 11.99
N THR A 286 11.83 19.55 12.05
CA THR A 286 11.11 20.41 11.12
C THR A 286 11.62 20.22 9.69
N PRO A 287 10.82 20.55 8.66
CA PRO A 287 11.29 20.45 7.28
C PRO A 287 12.55 21.27 6.99
N GLN A 288 12.73 22.43 7.64
CA GLN A 288 13.95 23.23 7.53
C GLN A 288 15.16 22.49 8.10
N GLN A 289 15.03 21.90 9.29
CA GLN A 289 16.12 21.11 9.89
C GLN A 289 16.48 19.90 9.02
N ILE A 290 15.50 19.24 8.40
CA ILE A 290 15.74 18.14 7.45
C ILE A 290 16.52 18.66 6.24
N HIS A 291 16.13 19.81 5.68
CA HIS A 291 16.84 20.44 4.56
C HIS A 291 18.29 20.77 4.90
N ASP A 292 18.52 21.48 6.01
CA ASP A 292 19.86 21.90 6.46
C ASP A 292 20.76 20.68 6.70
N LYS A 293 20.21 19.62 7.32
CA LYS A 293 20.93 18.36 7.47
C LYS A 293 21.25 17.74 6.11
N GLY A 294 20.31 17.69 5.17
CA GLY A 294 20.53 17.18 3.83
C GLY A 294 21.66 17.90 3.10
N VAL A 295 21.69 19.24 3.15
CA VAL A 295 22.77 20.05 2.57
C VAL A 295 24.12 19.70 3.19
N SER A 296 24.18 19.56 4.52
CA SER A 296 25.41 19.18 5.22
C SER A 296 25.91 17.77 4.85
N GLU A 297 25.00 16.80 4.71
CA GLU A 297 25.36 15.42 4.34
C GLU A 297 25.81 15.33 2.88
N VAL A 298 25.19 16.09 1.96
CA VAL A 298 25.64 16.16 0.55
C VAL A 298 27.08 16.68 0.48
N ALA A 299 27.40 17.75 1.21
CA ALA A 299 28.75 18.28 1.26
C ALA A 299 29.75 17.26 1.81
N ARG A 300 29.40 16.60 2.93
CA ARG A 300 30.23 15.57 3.56
C ARG A 300 30.49 14.38 2.63
N ILE A 301 29.45 13.84 2.00
CA ILE A 301 29.55 12.68 1.10
C ILE A 301 30.40 13.01 -0.13
N ARG A 302 30.22 14.20 -0.72
CA ARG A 302 31.07 14.66 -1.85
C ARG A 302 32.54 14.77 -1.45
N ALA A 303 32.84 15.26 -0.25
CA ALA A 303 34.22 15.31 0.24
C ALA A 303 34.84 13.92 0.41
N GLU A 304 34.07 12.93 0.90
CA GLU A 304 34.54 11.55 0.98
C GLU A 304 34.77 10.91 -0.39
N MET A 305 33.87 11.16 -1.36
CA MET A 305 34.05 10.69 -2.73
C MET A 305 35.33 11.25 -3.37
N GLN A 306 35.62 12.53 -3.15
CA GLN A 306 36.84 13.16 -3.67
C GLN A 306 38.11 12.48 -3.13
N LYS A 307 38.12 12.08 -1.84
CA LYS A 307 39.23 11.32 -1.25
C LYS A 307 39.41 9.98 -1.95
N ILE A 308 38.32 9.25 -2.20
CA ILE A 308 38.35 7.96 -2.90
C ILE A 308 38.88 8.14 -4.33
N MET A 309 38.41 9.14 -5.06
CA MET A 309 38.91 9.46 -6.41
C MET A 309 40.43 9.67 -6.40
N THR A 310 40.94 10.45 -5.43
CA THR A 310 42.39 10.65 -5.27
C THR A 310 43.12 9.34 -4.97
N GLN A 311 42.59 8.49 -4.09
CA GLN A 311 43.21 7.20 -3.74
C GLN A 311 43.32 6.25 -4.93
N VAL A 312 42.32 6.22 -5.82
CA VAL A 312 42.32 5.35 -7.01
C VAL A 312 42.98 6.00 -8.23
N GLY A 313 43.62 7.16 -8.06
CA GLY A 313 44.31 7.89 -9.14
C GLY A 313 43.37 8.47 -10.20
N PHE A 314 42.09 8.68 -9.87
CA PHE A 314 41.12 9.28 -10.77
C PHE A 314 41.19 10.82 -10.70
N THR A 315 41.39 11.47 -11.84
CA THR A 315 41.64 12.91 -11.96
C THR A 315 40.50 13.71 -12.61
N GLY A 316 39.40 13.06 -12.99
CA GLY A 316 38.22 13.71 -13.56
C GLY A 316 37.25 14.27 -12.52
N THR A 317 36.08 14.68 -12.97
CA THR A 317 34.94 15.13 -12.16
C THR A 317 34.19 13.98 -11.47
N HIS A 318 33.38 14.30 -10.45
CA HIS A 318 32.48 13.31 -9.83
C HIS A 318 31.56 12.63 -10.86
N GLN A 319 31.07 13.36 -11.86
CA GLN A 319 30.18 12.79 -12.88
C GLN A 319 30.91 11.79 -13.78
N GLU A 320 32.15 12.09 -14.17
CA GLU A 320 32.99 11.14 -14.93
C GLU A 320 33.37 9.92 -14.09
N PHE A 321 33.52 10.08 -12.77
CA PHE A 321 33.81 8.96 -11.87
C PHE A 321 32.66 7.95 -11.80
N PHE A 322 31.41 8.40 -11.92
CA PHE A 322 30.22 7.53 -11.89
C PHE A 322 29.93 6.77 -13.19
N ASN A 323 30.50 7.22 -14.31
CA ASN A 323 30.23 6.64 -15.64
C ASN A 323 31.39 5.77 -16.15
N LYS A 324 32.33 5.41 -15.28
CA LYS A 324 33.39 4.42 -15.56
C LYS A 324 32.96 3.02 -15.15
#